data_AF-T1JP85-F1
#
_entry.id   AF-T1JP85-F1
#
_cell.length_a   1.000
_cell.length_b   1.000
_cell.length_c   1.000
_cell.angle_alpha   90.00
_cell.angle_beta   90.00
_cell.angle_gamma   90.00
#
_symmetry.space_group_name_H-M   'P 1'
#
loop_
_entity.id
_entity.type
_entity.pdbx_description
1 polymer ?
#
loop_
_entity_poly.entity_id
_entity_poly.type
_entity_poly.pdbx_seq_one_letter_code
_entity_poly.pdbx_strand_id
1 'polypeptide(L)'
;MNRLFGRAKPKEPEPNLSDCIANVDGRGESIDKKINRLDVELKKHKDQLKKMREGPGKNAVKQKAMRVLKQKKMYEQQRDNLAQQSFNMEQANFATQTLKDTKTTVNAMKMGVKEMKREYKNINLDDIEDMQDQLEDMLEQANEVQETLGRSYGTPDVDEDELEAELEALGDEIALDEDTSYLDDAMTTPNPPTKEPGAESVTNKDGVLVDEFGLPQIPAS
;
A
#
# COMPACT_ATOMS: atom_id res chain seq x y z
N MET A 1 32.50 13.11 46.32
CA MET A 1 33.23 12.04 45.60
C MET A 1 32.40 11.63 44.38
N ASN A 2 32.76 12.09 43.19
CA ASN A 2 32.11 11.68 41.95
C ASN A 2 32.67 10.33 41.52
N ARG A 3 31.80 9.32 41.41
CA ARG A 3 32.16 7.97 40.97
C ARG A 3 32.49 8.01 39.48
N LEU A 4 33.78 8.08 39.15
CA LEU A 4 34.31 8.15 37.77
C LEU A 4 34.37 6.78 37.04
N PHE A 5 33.97 5.68 37.67
CA PHE A 5 34.09 4.33 37.10
C PHE A 5 32.79 3.52 37.23
N GLY A 6 31.72 3.94 36.55
CA GLY A 6 30.48 3.16 36.58
C GLY A 6 29.23 3.79 36.01
N ARG A 7 29.31 4.68 35.01
CA ARG A 7 28.11 4.94 34.19
C ARG A 7 27.80 3.66 33.44
N ALA A 8 26.66 3.04 33.74
CA ALA A 8 26.11 1.98 32.91
C ALA A 8 26.12 2.49 31.47
N LYS A 9 26.69 1.70 30.54
CA LYS A 9 26.59 2.04 29.11
C LYS A 9 25.11 2.27 28.80
N PRO A 10 24.76 3.33 28.07
CA PRO A 10 23.39 3.52 27.62
C PRO A 10 22.95 2.20 26.97
N LYS A 11 21.79 1.68 27.39
CA LYS A 11 21.26 0.42 26.91
C LYS A 11 21.05 0.60 25.41
N GLU A 12 21.94 0.03 24.60
CA GLU A 12 21.81 0.13 23.15
C GLU A 12 20.44 -0.44 22.76
N PRO A 13 19.72 0.23 21.84
CA PRO A 13 18.45 -0.27 21.37
C PRO A 13 18.63 -1.70 20.87
N GLU A 14 17.70 -2.57 21.25
CA GLU A 14 17.76 -3.97 20.82
C GLU A 14 17.79 -4.04 19.28
N PRO A 15 18.58 -4.94 18.69
CA PRO A 15 18.66 -5.05 17.25
C PRO A 15 17.27 -5.30 16.68
N ASN A 16 16.82 -4.43 15.78
CA ASN A 16 15.59 -4.60 15.05
C ASN A 16 15.89 -5.09 13.63
N LEU A 17 14.95 -5.84 13.05
CA LEU A 17 15.12 -6.43 11.72
C LEU A 17 15.33 -5.38 10.65
N SER A 18 14.68 -4.22 10.75
CA SER A 18 14.82 -3.12 9.78
C SER A 18 16.26 -2.59 9.70
N ASP A 19 16.92 -2.38 10.84
CA ASP A 19 18.31 -1.94 10.90
C ASP A 19 19.26 -3.02 10.37
N CYS A 20 18.98 -4.29 10.65
CA CYS A 20 19.76 -5.40 10.11
C CYS A 20 19.63 -5.50 8.59
N ILE A 21 18.42 -5.35 8.04
CA ILE A 21 18.13 -5.31 6.60
C ILE A 21 18.93 -4.17 5.95
N ALA A 22 18.79 -2.94 6.45
CA ALA A 22 19.50 -1.77 5.92
C ALA A 22 21.04 -1.96 5.91
N ASN A 23 21.60 -2.58 6.96
CA ASN A 23 23.03 -2.88 7.02
C ASN A 23 23.46 -3.94 5.99
N VAL A 24 22.64 -4.97 5.75
CA VAL A 24 22.92 -6.00 4.73
C VAL A 24 22.83 -5.41 3.33
N ASP A 25 21.83 -4.57 3.07
CA ASP A 25 21.65 -3.88 1.78
C ASP A 25 22.81 -2.94 1.50
N GLY A 26 23.23 -2.13 2.48
CA GLY A 26 24.39 -1.25 2.33
C GLY A 26 25.70 -2.00 2.05
N ARG A 27 25.85 -3.22 2.59
CA ARG A 27 26.97 -4.11 2.22
C ARG A 27 26.82 -4.62 0.78
N GLY A 28 25.61 -4.94 0.35
CA GLY A 28 25.28 -5.29 -1.03
C GLY A 28 25.70 -4.19 -2.00
N GLU A 29 25.31 -2.94 -1.77
CA GLU A 29 25.68 -1.78 -2.58
C GLU A 29 27.21 -1.58 -2.67
N SER A 30 27.92 -1.81 -1.56
CA SER A 30 29.38 -1.73 -1.53
C SER A 30 30.03 -2.80 -2.40
N ILE A 31 29.44 -4.00 -2.46
CA ILE A 31 29.86 -5.06 -3.37
C ILE A 31 29.54 -4.70 -4.83
N ASP A 32 28.36 -4.14 -5.12
CA ASP A 32 28.00 -3.68 -6.46
C ASP A 32 28.97 -2.64 -6.99
N LYS A 33 29.39 -1.68 -6.15
CA LYS A 33 30.45 -0.71 -6.50
C LYS A 33 31.76 -1.39 -6.88
N LYS A 34 32.13 -2.51 -6.24
CA LYS A 34 33.33 -3.30 -6.61
C LYS A 34 33.12 -4.06 -7.92
N ILE A 35 31.96 -4.66 -8.13
CA ILE A 35 31.59 -5.35 -9.37
C ILE A 35 31.69 -4.38 -10.56
N ASN A 36 31.11 -3.17 -10.43
CA ASN A 36 31.14 -2.14 -11.46
C ASN A 36 32.56 -1.71 -11.86
N ARG A 37 33.47 -1.60 -10.88
CA ARG A 37 34.89 -1.30 -11.17
C ARG A 37 35.56 -2.41 -11.97
N LEU A 38 35.30 -3.67 -11.62
CA LEU A 38 35.82 -4.84 -12.33
C LEU A 38 35.23 -4.95 -13.74
N ASP A 39 33.97 -4.58 -13.96
CA ASP A 39 33.36 -4.53 -15.29
C ASP A 39 34.02 -3.51 -16.21
N VAL A 40 34.34 -2.32 -15.68
CA VAL A 40 35.09 -1.31 -16.44
C VAL A 40 36.48 -1.83 -16.81
N GLU A 41 37.17 -2.52 -15.90
CA GLU A 41 38.48 -3.13 -16.17
C GLU A 41 38.39 -4.26 -17.21
N LEU A 42 37.38 -5.13 -17.11
CA LEU A 42 37.11 -6.18 -18.10
C LEU A 42 36.82 -5.61 -19.48
N LYS A 43 36.07 -4.51 -19.57
CA LYS A 43 35.82 -3.81 -20.83
C LYS A 43 37.12 -3.32 -21.46
N LYS A 44 38.01 -2.70 -20.68
CA LYS A 44 39.33 -2.27 -21.17
C LYS A 44 40.17 -3.43 -21.69
N HIS A 45 40.21 -4.55 -20.96
CA HIS A 45 40.93 -5.75 -21.41
C HIS A 45 40.32 -6.35 -22.68
N LYS A 46 38.99 -6.39 -22.80
CA LYS A 46 38.28 -6.86 -24.00
C LYS A 46 38.65 -6.01 -25.21
N ASP A 47 38.66 -4.68 -25.07
CA ASP A 47 38.99 -3.76 -26.16
C ASP A 47 40.47 -3.84 -26.54
N GLN A 48 41.37 -4.03 -25.56
CA GLN A 48 42.78 -4.29 -25.82
C GLN A 48 42.97 -5.60 -26.60
N LEU A 49 42.36 -6.70 -26.17
CA LEU A 49 42.47 -8.01 -26.81
C LEU A 49 41.98 -8.00 -28.26
N LYS A 50 40.93 -7.23 -28.57
CA LYS A 50 40.42 -7.08 -29.95
C LYS A 50 41.44 -6.46 -30.91
N LYS A 51 42.28 -5.54 -30.42
CA LYS A 51 43.29 -4.83 -31.22
C LYS A 51 44.62 -5.59 -31.32
N MET A 52 44.78 -6.69 -30.59
CA MET A 52 46.02 -7.46 -30.54
C MET A 52 46.00 -8.64 -31.51
N ARG A 53 47.12 -8.84 -32.21
CA ARG A 53 47.42 -10.07 -32.94
C ARG A 53 47.66 -11.22 -31.97
N GLU A 54 47.36 -12.44 -32.41
CA GLU A 54 47.66 -13.66 -31.65
C GLU A 54 49.16 -13.74 -31.30
N GLY A 55 49.46 -14.12 -30.05
CA GLY A 55 50.82 -14.26 -29.56
C GLY A 55 50.96 -14.10 -28.05
N PRO A 56 52.20 -14.16 -27.53
CA PRO A 56 52.48 -14.15 -26.09
C PRO A 56 51.90 -12.93 -25.35
N GLY A 57 51.95 -11.75 -25.98
CA GLY A 57 51.37 -10.52 -25.41
C GLY A 57 49.84 -10.60 -25.24
N LYS A 58 49.13 -11.12 -26.25
CA LYS A 58 47.67 -11.30 -26.19
C LYS A 58 47.28 -12.34 -25.13
N ASN A 59 48.06 -13.41 -25.02
CA ASN A 59 47.88 -14.42 -23.97
C ASN A 59 48.07 -13.84 -22.56
N ALA A 60 49.05 -12.96 -22.36
CA ALA A 60 49.26 -12.30 -21.06
C ALA A 60 48.06 -11.42 -20.66
N VAL A 61 47.51 -10.63 -21.59
CA VAL A 61 46.30 -9.81 -21.35
C VAL A 61 45.08 -10.70 -21.08
N LYS A 62 44.93 -11.82 -21.81
CA LYS A 62 43.86 -12.80 -21.57
C LYS A 62 43.93 -13.37 -20.15
N GLN A 63 45.12 -13.72 -19.67
CA GLN A 63 45.29 -14.22 -18.30
C GLN A 63 44.95 -13.17 -17.24
N LYS A 64 45.30 -11.89 -17.47
CA LYS A 64 44.89 -10.78 -16.60
C LYS A 64 43.36 -10.64 -16.57
N ALA A 65 42.71 -10.61 -17.73
CA ALA A 65 41.26 -10.55 -17.84
C ALA A 65 40.56 -11.71 -17.13
N MET A 66 41.11 -12.94 -17.22
CA MET A 66 40.57 -14.11 -16.52
C MET A 66 40.64 -13.96 -14.99
N ARG A 67 41.69 -13.35 -14.44
CA ARG A 67 41.78 -13.08 -12.99
C ARG A 67 40.74 -12.06 -12.53
N VAL A 68 40.57 -10.97 -13.29
CA VAL A 68 39.55 -9.94 -13.02
C VAL A 68 38.15 -10.55 -13.09
N LEU A 69 37.87 -11.39 -14.10
CA LEU A 69 36.59 -12.08 -14.24
C LEU A 69 36.31 -13.03 -13.07
N LYS A 70 37.32 -13.78 -12.61
CA LYS A 70 37.18 -14.66 -11.44
C LYS A 70 36.86 -13.86 -10.18
N GLN A 71 37.53 -12.72 -9.99
CA GLN A 71 37.26 -11.82 -8.87
C GLN A 71 35.84 -11.23 -8.95
N LYS A 72 35.40 -10.84 -10.15
CA LYS A 72 34.04 -10.34 -10.37
C LYS A 72 33.00 -11.39 -9.97
N LYS A 73 33.13 -12.63 -10.47
CA LYS A 73 32.21 -13.73 -10.14
C LYS A 73 32.15 -14.03 -8.63
N MET A 74 33.27 -13.90 -7.93
CA MET A 74 33.29 -14.06 -6.48
C MET A 74 32.46 -12.98 -5.78
N TYR A 75 32.54 -11.73 -6.22
CA TYR A 75 31.73 -10.65 -5.67
C TYR A 75 30.25 -10.76 -6.08
N GLU A 76 29.94 -11.18 -7.31
CA GLU A 76 28.56 -11.48 -7.73
C GLU A 76 27.92 -12.52 -6.79
N GLN A 77 28.63 -13.61 -6.49
CA GLN A 77 28.15 -14.62 -5.53
C GLN A 77 27.96 -14.05 -4.11
N GLN A 78 28.86 -13.19 -3.64
CA GLN A 78 28.71 -12.55 -2.33
C GLN A 78 27.49 -11.62 -2.30
N ARG A 79 27.25 -10.87 -3.38
CA ARG A 79 26.06 -10.03 -3.55
C ARG A 79 24.79 -10.89 -3.51
N ASP A 80 24.76 -12.00 -4.23
CA ASP A 80 23.60 -12.92 -4.26
C ASP A 80 23.28 -13.45 -2.86
N ASN A 81 24.30 -13.84 -2.10
CA ASN A 81 24.13 -14.31 -0.73
C ASN A 81 23.58 -13.22 0.20
N LEU A 82 24.03 -11.97 0.06
CA LEU A 82 23.51 -10.84 0.84
C LEU A 82 22.07 -10.51 0.45
N ALA A 83 21.74 -10.53 -0.84
CA ALA A 83 20.38 -10.32 -1.32
C ALA A 83 19.42 -11.38 -0.76
N GLN A 84 19.82 -12.65 -0.77
CA GLN A 84 19.03 -13.72 -0.16
C GLN A 84 18.88 -13.54 1.36
N GLN A 85 19.94 -13.09 2.04
CA GLN A 85 19.89 -12.80 3.48
C GLN A 85 18.90 -11.66 3.77
N SER A 86 18.94 -10.58 2.98
CA SER A 86 18.03 -9.45 3.11
C SER A 86 16.58 -9.88 2.91
N PHE A 87 16.30 -10.60 1.83
CA PHE A 87 14.97 -11.14 1.53
C PHE A 87 14.41 -12.01 2.66
N ASN A 88 15.22 -12.92 3.22
CA ASN A 88 14.77 -13.76 4.33
C ASN A 88 14.41 -12.92 5.58
N MET A 89 15.15 -11.84 5.84
CA MET A 89 14.87 -10.93 6.95
C MET A 89 13.63 -10.07 6.68
N GLU A 90 13.43 -9.61 5.45
CA GLU A 90 12.22 -8.88 5.03
C GLU A 90 10.96 -9.72 5.22
N GLN A 91 11.00 -11.00 4.80
CA GLN A 91 9.90 -11.94 5.02
C GLN A 91 9.59 -12.12 6.51
N ALA A 92 10.62 -12.25 7.35
CA ALA A 92 10.46 -12.35 8.80
C ALA A 92 9.93 -11.05 9.42
N ASN A 93 10.35 -9.90 8.90
CA ASN A 93 9.90 -8.59 9.36
C ASN A 93 8.42 -8.37 9.01
N PHE A 94 8.00 -8.74 7.81
CA PHE A 94 6.60 -8.69 7.37
C PHE A 94 5.70 -9.59 8.23
N ALA A 95 6.11 -10.84 8.46
CA ALA A 95 5.39 -11.76 9.35
C ALA A 95 5.29 -11.19 10.78
N THR A 96 6.37 -10.60 11.29
CA THR A 96 6.39 -9.95 12.61
C THR A 96 5.41 -8.78 12.67
N GLN A 97 5.34 -7.96 11.62
CA GLN A 97 4.40 -6.83 11.57
C GLN A 97 2.95 -7.33 11.54
N THR A 98 2.65 -8.33 10.71
CA THR A 98 1.32 -8.96 10.66
C THR A 98 0.88 -9.49 12.03
N LEU A 99 1.80 -10.12 12.77
CA LEU A 99 1.54 -10.59 14.14
C LEU A 99 1.29 -9.44 15.13
N LYS A 100 2.01 -8.32 15.00
CA LYS A 100 1.77 -7.11 15.82
C LYS A 100 0.40 -6.52 15.54
N ASP A 101 -0.01 -6.44 14.27
CA ASP A 101 -1.31 -5.92 13.87
C ASP A 101 -2.43 -6.83 14.39
N THR A 102 -2.28 -8.14 14.23
CA THR A 102 -3.20 -9.14 14.81
C THR A 102 -3.35 -8.98 16.32
N LYS A 103 -2.23 -8.80 17.04
CA LYS A 103 -2.25 -8.56 18.50
C LYS A 103 -3.02 -7.28 18.84
N THR A 104 -2.85 -6.21 18.07
CA THR A 104 -3.59 -4.95 18.24
C THR A 104 -5.09 -5.16 18.06
N THR A 105 -5.51 -5.88 17.01
CA THR A 105 -6.91 -6.24 16.78
C THR A 105 -7.48 -7.05 17.93
N VAL A 106 -6.77 -8.07 18.41
CA VAL A 106 -7.20 -8.89 19.56
C VAL A 106 -7.35 -8.04 20.82
N ASN A 107 -6.44 -7.09 21.05
CA ASN A 107 -6.54 -6.18 22.19
C ASN A 107 -7.76 -5.26 22.07
N ALA A 108 -8.05 -4.72 20.88
CA ALA A 108 -9.23 -3.92 20.62
C ALA A 108 -10.53 -4.73 20.85
N MET A 109 -10.58 -5.97 20.36
CA MET A 109 -11.72 -6.88 20.62
C MET A 109 -11.91 -7.15 22.12
N LYS A 110 -10.83 -7.39 22.87
CA LYS A 110 -10.90 -7.56 24.33
C LYS A 110 -11.45 -6.33 25.04
N MET A 111 -11.06 -5.13 24.59
CA MET A 111 -11.61 -3.88 25.10
C MET A 111 -13.10 -3.76 24.79
N GLY A 112 -13.51 -4.02 23.54
CA GLY A 112 -14.91 -4.03 23.13
C GLY A 112 -15.77 -5.01 23.93
N VAL A 113 -15.29 -6.23 24.16
CA VAL A 113 -15.99 -7.22 25.00
C VAL A 113 -16.11 -6.75 26.45
N LYS A 114 -15.07 -6.11 27.00
CA LYS A 114 -15.11 -5.55 28.36
C LYS A 114 -16.16 -4.44 28.45
N GLU A 115 -16.23 -3.59 27.45
CA GLU A 115 -17.22 -2.50 27.37
C GLU A 115 -18.64 -3.04 27.22
N MET A 116 -18.84 -4.00 26.32
CA MET A 116 -20.13 -4.71 26.16
C MET A 116 -20.59 -5.34 27.48
N LYS A 117 -19.68 -5.97 28.24
CA LYS A 117 -20.00 -6.51 29.58
C LYS A 117 -20.32 -5.42 30.61
N ARG A 118 -19.79 -4.21 30.45
CA ARG A 118 -20.11 -3.06 31.32
C ARG A 118 -21.51 -2.56 31.01
N GLU A 119 -21.80 -2.31 29.74
CA GLU A 119 -23.13 -1.85 29.31
C GLU A 119 -24.22 -2.89 29.56
N TYR A 120 -23.93 -4.18 29.40
CA TYR A 120 -24.87 -5.25 29.74
C TYR A 120 -25.31 -5.22 31.22
N LYS A 121 -24.48 -4.72 32.13
CA LYS A 121 -24.86 -4.56 33.55
C LYS A 121 -25.72 -3.33 33.81
N ASN A 122 -25.71 -2.37 32.89
CA ASN A 122 -26.56 -1.17 32.95
C ASN A 122 -27.93 -1.41 32.30
N ILE A 123 -28.08 -2.52 31.57
CA ILE A 123 -29.38 -2.98 31.09
C ILE A 123 -30.12 -3.53 32.30
N ASN A 124 -31.20 -2.85 32.69
CA ASN A 124 -32.09 -3.30 33.74
C ASN A 124 -33.05 -4.34 33.14
N LEU A 125 -33.08 -5.55 33.71
CA LEU A 125 -33.98 -6.61 33.23
C LEU A 125 -35.45 -6.25 33.45
N ASP A 126 -35.74 -5.51 34.52
CA ASP A 126 -37.08 -4.99 34.82
C ASP A 126 -37.56 -4.05 33.69
N ASP A 127 -36.68 -3.21 33.14
CA ASP A 127 -37.01 -2.33 32.01
C ASP A 127 -37.23 -3.13 30.70
N ILE A 128 -36.68 -4.35 30.60
CA ILE A 128 -36.93 -5.25 29.45
C ILE A 128 -38.28 -5.94 29.60
N GLU A 129 -38.63 -6.39 30.80
CA GLU A 129 -39.95 -6.96 31.09
C GLU A 129 -41.04 -5.89 30.86
N ASP A 130 -40.87 -4.67 31.37
CA ASP A 130 -41.78 -3.54 31.10
C ASP A 130 -41.87 -3.19 29.60
N MET A 131 -40.77 -3.32 28.85
CA MET A 131 -40.78 -3.09 27.40
C MET A 131 -41.42 -4.25 26.63
N GLN A 132 -41.27 -5.50 27.10
CA GLN A 132 -41.96 -6.66 26.55
C GLN A 132 -43.46 -6.55 26.79
N ASP A 133 -43.88 -6.20 28.00
CA ASP A 133 -45.29 -5.98 28.35
C ASP A 133 -45.87 -4.83 27.50
N GLN A 134 -45.14 -3.73 27.32
CA GLN A 134 -45.55 -2.65 26.41
C GLN A 134 -45.57 -3.07 24.94
N LEU A 135 -44.68 -3.96 24.50
CA LEU A 135 -44.68 -4.53 23.15
C LEU A 135 -45.86 -5.48 22.94
N GLU A 136 -46.20 -6.26 23.95
CA GLU A 136 -47.34 -7.16 23.96
C GLU A 136 -48.64 -6.35 23.91
N ASP A 137 -48.78 -5.32 24.77
CA ASP A 137 -49.87 -4.35 24.75
C ASP A 137 -49.98 -3.62 23.39
N MET A 138 -48.84 -3.29 22.77
CA MET A 138 -48.82 -2.59 21.48
C MET A 138 -49.12 -3.52 20.30
N LEU A 139 -48.72 -4.78 20.36
CA LEU A 139 -49.10 -5.81 19.39
C LEU A 139 -50.58 -6.20 19.56
N GLU A 140 -51.08 -6.24 20.79
CA GLU A 140 -52.50 -6.48 21.09
C GLU A 140 -53.33 -5.29 20.60
N GLN A 141 -52.89 -4.05 20.83
CA GLN A 141 -53.49 -2.86 20.22
C GLN A 141 -53.34 -2.82 18.70
N ALA A 142 -52.23 -3.27 18.13
CA ALA A 142 -52.06 -3.34 16.67
C ALA A 142 -53.01 -4.36 16.05
N ASN A 143 -53.17 -5.53 16.67
CA ASN A 143 -54.15 -6.54 16.27
C ASN A 143 -55.57 -6.06 16.48
N GLU A 144 -55.87 -5.39 17.60
CA GLU A 144 -57.17 -4.76 17.88
C GLU A 144 -57.45 -3.63 16.88
N VAL A 145 -56.46 -2.85 16.47
CA VAL A 145 -56.56 -1.85 15.40
C VAL A 145 -56.78 -2.52 14.04
N GLN A 146 -56.14 -3.65 13.75
CA GLN A 146 -56.31 -4.41 12.52
C GLN A 146 -57.70 -5.09 12.44
N GLU A 147 -58.22 -5.54 13.58
CA GLU A 147 -59.55 -6.14 13.77
C GLU A 147 -60.65 -5.07 13.77
N THR A 148 -60.42 -3.91 14.40
CA THR A 148 -61.35 -2.78 14.48
C THR A 148 -61.39 -1.96 13.18
N LEU A 149 -60.27 -1.84 12.47
CA LEU A 149 -60.24 -1.29 11.11
C LEU A 149 -60.81 -2.27 10.07
N GLY A 150 -61.19 -3.49 10.47
CA GLY A 150 -62.01 -4.40 9.69
C GLY A 150 -61.49 -4.62 8.27
N ARG A 151 -60.17 -4.78 8.11
CA ARG A 151 -59.57 -5.02 6.81
C ARG A 151 -58.60 -6.18 6.85
N SER A 152 -59.13 -7.33 6.42
CA SER A 152 -58.40 -8.27 5.57
C SER A 152 -57.74 -7.47 4.44
N TYR A 153 -56.48 -7.10 4.61
CA TYR A 153 -55.56 -7.04 3.49
C TYR A 153 -54.74 -8.32 3.55
N GLY A 154 -55.29 -9.36 2.92
CA GLY A 154 -54.42 -10.36 2.33
C GLY A 154 -53.50 -9.62 1.39
N THR A 155 -52.23 -9.52 1.75
CA THR A 155 -51.20 -9.19 0.78
C THR A 155 -51.15 -10.37 -0.19
N PRO A 156 -51.18 -10.11 -1.51
CA PRO A 156 -51.36 -11.15 -2.52
C PRO A 156 -50.25 -12.18 -2.43
N ASP A 157 -50.56 -13.45 -2.73
CA ASP A 157 -49.52 -14.40 -3.15
C ASP A 157 -48.76 -13.71 -4.28
N VAL A 158 -47.52 -13.30 -3.99
CA VAL A 158 -46.63 -12.78 -5.00
C VAL A 158 -46.23 -13.99 -5.83
N ASP A 159 -46.60 -14.00 -7.11
CA ASP A 159 -46.23 -15.11 -7.99
C ASP A 159 -44.72 -15.04 -8.18
N GLU A 160 -43.99 -16.02 -7.63
CA GLU A 160 -42.52 -16.05 -7.64
C GLU A 160 -41.99 -16.02 -9.10
N ASP A 161 -42.80 -16.49 -10.05
CA ASP A 161 -42.51 -16.50 -11.48
C ASP A 161 -42.48 -15.09 -12.11
N GLU A 162 -43.31 -14.15 -11.64
CA GLU A 162 -43.31 -12.75 -12.11
C GLU A 162 -42.11 -11.96 -11.54
N LEU A 163 -41.73 -12.26 -10.29
CA LEU A 163 -40.53 -11.74 -9.63
C LEU A 163 -39.25 -12.23 -10.31
N GLU A 164 -39.20 -13.49 -10.75
CA GLU A 164 -38.05 -14.05 -11.44
C GLU A 164 -37.89 -13.45 -12.85
N ALA A 165 -39.01 -13.18 -13.54
CA ALA A 165 -38.99 -12.50 -14.84
C ALA A 165 -38.54 -11.02 -14.74
N GLU A 166 -38.95 -10.29 -13.69
CA GLU A 166 -38.44 -8.92 -13.43
C GLU A 166 -36.95 -8.93 -13.05
N LEU A 167 -36.50 -9.93 -12.30
CA LEU A 167 -35.08 -10.11 -11.93
C LEU A 167 -34.21 -10.38 -13.15
N GLU A 168 -34.69 -11.21 -14.09
CA GLU A 168 -33.99 -11.50 -15.34
C GLU A 168 -33.93 -10.26 -16.25
N ALA A 169 -35.01 -9.49 -16.34
CA ALA A 169 -35.03 -8.22 -17.07
C ALA A 169 -34.05 -7.17 -16.50
N LEU A 170 -33.87 -7.12 -15.17
CA LEU A 170 -32.88 -6.25 -14.52
C LEU A 170 -31.43 -6.70 -14.80
N GLY A 171 -31.20 -8.02 -14.93
CA GLY A 171 -29.93 -8.60 -15.35
C GLY A 171 -29.56 -8.21 -16.79
N ASP A 172 -30.54 -8.18 -17.69
CA ASP A 172 -30.38 -7.75 -19.07
C ASP A 172 -30.19 -6.23 -19.20
N GLU A 173 -30.79 -5.41 -18.33
CA GLU A 173 -30.59 -3.95 -18.31
C GLU A 173 -29.16 -3.57 -17.88
N ILE A 174 -28.58 -4.28 -16.91
CA ILE A 174 -27.16 -4.10 -16.51
C ILE A 174 -26.19 -4.59 -17.60
N ALA A 175 -26.57 -5.61 -18.36
CA ALA A 175 -25.76 -6.11 -19.49
C ALA A 175 -25.83 -5.19 -20.72
N LEU A 176 -26.91 -4.43 -20.90
CA LEU A 176 -27.05 -3.44 -21.97
C LEU A 176 -26.43 -2.08 -21.65
N ASP A 177 -26.12 -1.79 -20.38
CA ASP A 177 -25.30 -0.64 -19.96
C ASP A 177 -23.79 -0.96 -19.98
N GLU A 178 -23.39 -2.03 -20.70
CA GLU A 178 -22.02 -2.28 -21.17
C GLU A 178 -21.63 -1.30 -22.31
N ASP A 179 -21.97 -0.02 -22.15
CA ASP A 179 -21.27 1.09 -22.81
C ASP A 179 -20.56 1.90 -21.71
N THR A 180 -19.54 1.27 -21.14
CA THR A 180 -18.66 1.81 -20.08
C THR A 180 -17.74 2.95 -20.58
N SER A 181 -18.23 3.75 -21.53
CA SER A 181 -17.67 5.01 -22.03
C SER A 181 -17.38 6.02 -20.91
N TYR A 182 -18.07 5.94 -19.76
CA TYR A 182 -17.82 6.83 -18.62
C TYR A 182 -16.49 6.56 -17.88
N LEU A 183 -15.83 5.41 -18.09
CA LEU A 183 -14.53 5.10 -17.47
C LEU A 183 -13.32 5.59 -18.28
N ASP A 184 -13.48 5.96 -19.56
CA ASP A 184 -12.36 6.39 -20.41
C ASP A 184 -12.09 7.91 -20.32
N ASP A 185 -13.09 8.73 -19.99
CA ASP A 185 -12.96 10.20 -19.89
C ASP A 185 -12.23 10.66 -18.58
N ALA A 186 -11.98 9.74 -17.65
CA ALA A 186 -11.19 9.99 -16.45
C ALA A 186 -9.65 9.88 -16.68
N MET A 187 -9.20 9.38 -17.83
CA MET A 187 -7.76 9.17 -18.12
C MET A 187 -7.08 10.31 -18.89
N THR A 188 -7.79 11.38 -19.25
CA THR A 188 -7.18 12.59 -19.83
C THR A 188 -7.31 13.81 -18.92
N THR A 189 -6.62 13.80 -17.78
CA THR A 189 -6.36 15.03 -17.02
C THR A 189 -5.09 15.72 -17.54
N PRO A 190 -5.03 17.06 -17.67
CA PRO A 190 -3.85 17.76 -18.16
C PRO A 190 -2.73 17.78 -17.10
N ASN A 191 -1.48 17.63 -17.55
CA ASN A 191 -0.30 17.64 -16.67
C ASN A 191 -0.20 18.92 -15.81
N PRO A 192 0.24 18.81 -14.54
CA PRO A 192 0.48 19.97 -13.68
C PRO A 192 1.66 20.84 -14.16
N PRO A 193 1.63 22.16 -13.95
CA PRO A 193 2.64 23.10 -14.45
C PRO A 193 4.00 22.96 -13.73
N THR A 194 5.08 23.14 -14.49
CA THR A 194 6.47 22.79 -14.13
C THR A 194 7.33 23.94 -13.59
N LYS A 195 6.78 24.98 -12.94
CA LYS A 195 7.59 26.12 -12.43
C LYS A 195 7.38 26.43 -10.94
N GLU A 196 8.49 26.78 -10.29
CA GLU A 196 8.57 27.11 -8.86
C GLU A 196 7.76 28.36 -8.50
N PRO A 197 7.14 28.41 -7.30
CA PRO A 197 6.38 29.58 -6.85
C PRO A 197 7.30 30.79 -6.63
N GLY A 198 6.99 31.94 -7.26
CA GLY A 198 7.65 33.22 -7.02
C GLY A 198 8.28 33.94 -8.23
N ALA A 199 8.02 33.52 -9.47
CA ALA A 199 8.48 34.23 -10.67
C ALA A 199 7.38 35.14 -11.26
N GLU A 200 7.73 36.41 -11.53
CA GLU A 200 6.82 37.43 -12.06
C GLU A 200 6.24 37.08 -13.45
N SER A 201 4.96 37.45 -13.64
CA SER A 201 4.13 37.47 -14.86
C SER A 201 4.62 36.64 -16.06
N VAL A 202 3.91 35.57 -16.39
CA VAL A 202 4.16 34.75 -17.58
C VAL A 202 3.10 35.02 -18.64
N THR A 203 3.49 35.07 -19.91
CA THR A 203 2.56 35.12 -21.04
C THR A 203 2.04 33.72 -21.38
N ASN A 204 0.76 33.61 -21.74
CA ASN A 204 0.20 32.36 -22.25
C ASN A 204 0.75 32.04 -23.67
N LYS A 205 0.39 30.89 -24.24
CA LYS A 205 0.86 30.47 -25.58
C LYS A 205 0.49 31.46 -26.70
N ASP A 206 -0.50 32.32 -26.45
CA ASP A 206 -0.99 33.35 -27.36
C ASP A 206 -0.42 34.75 -27.06
N GLY A 207 0.55 34.85 -26.13
CA GLY A 207 1.26 36.09 -25.80
C GLY A 207 0.51 37.02 -24.83
N VAL A 208 -0.59 36.59 -24.23
CA VAL A 208 -1.39 37.39 -23.28
C VAL A 208 -0.82 37.26 -21.87
N LEU A 209 -0.63 38.40 -21.19
CA LEU A 209 -0.22 38.43 -19.78
C LEU A 209 -1.32 37.80 -18.91
N VAL A 210 -0.96 36.78 -18.14
CA VAL A 210 -1.86 36.12 -17.20
C VAL A 210 -1.35 36.28 -15.77
N ASP A 211 -2.27 36.28 -14.81
CA ASP A 211 -1.96 36.30 -13.38
C ASP A 211 -1.58 34.91 -12.84
N GLU A 212 -1.35 34.82 -11.54
CA GLU A 212 -0.91 33.61 -10.83
C GLU A 212 -1.91 32.44 -10.92
N PHE A 213 -3.16 32.71 -11.32
CA PHE A 213 -4.20 31.71 -11.52
C PHE A 213 -4.42 31.38 -13.01
N GLY A 214 -3.59 31.94 -13.91
CA GLY A 214 -3.70 31.74 -15.35
C GLY A 214 -4.83 32.52 -16.01
N LEU A 215 -5.39 33.52 -15.33
CA LEU A 215 -6.44 34.37 -15.87
C LEU A 215 -5.83 35.57 -16.62
N PRO A 216 -6.42 36.01 -17.75
CA PRO A 216 -5.93 37.16 -18.49
C PRO A 216 -5.95 38.42 -17.65
N GLN A 217 -4.82 39.11 -17.54
CA GLN A 217 -4.79 40.44 -16.93
C GLN A 217 -5.47 41.44 -17.86
N ILE A 218 -6.64 41.91 -17.45
CA ILE A 218 -7.35 43.01 -18.10
C ILE A 218 -6.61 44.30 -17.70
N PRO A 219 -6.15 45.14 -18.65
CA PRO A 219 -5.55 46.42 -18.28
C PRO A 219 -6.60 47.26 -17.54
N ALA A 220 -6.26 47.71 -16.34
CA ALA A 220 -7.05 48.71 -15.64
C ALA A 220 -7.14 49.95 -16.54
N SER A 221 -8.37 50.34 -16.92
CA SER A 221 -8.64 51.62 -17.59
C SER A 221 -8.51 52.79 -16.61
#